data_AF-A0A0F8YIU3-F1
#
_entry.id   AF-A0A0F8YIU3-F1
#
_cell.length_a   1.000
_cell.length_b   1.000
_cell.length_c   1.000
_cell.angle_alpha   90.00
_cell.angle_beta   90.00
_cell.angle_gamma   90.00
#
_symmetry.space_group_name_H-M   'P 1'
#
loop_
_entity.id
_entity.type
_entity.pdbx_description
1 polymer ?
#
loop_
_entity_poly.entity_id
_entity_poly.type
_entity_poly.pdbx_seq_one_letter_code
_entity_poly.pdbx_strand_id
1 'polypeptide(L)'
;MKVVLDSNIVIADFWMRSNSFKILFESAKQEKIEIFIPEIVVDEIFNKYYQRLKKSETNIESEITTYNKLTQGKKESEITDTEIDKAIDKYKKHFKKVVSENGIKILSYPETEHKFLAKKAMLKLKPFNSNEKGYRDCLIWENIKNLLTEEDAVIALPELVFLSNNHKDFVTSDNELHSDLISELENGLFDFKSVKVYPNLNEFNDKQVRLFFEQASTFENKLRK
;
A
#
# COMPACT_ATOMS: atom_id res chain seq x y z
N MET A 1 4.31 14.63 -7.22
CA MET A 1 4.64 13.78 -6.04
C MET A 1 4.19 12.35 -6.32
N LYS A 2 4.99 11.35 -5.97
CA LYS A 2 4.69 9.93 -6.19
C LYS A 2 4.04 9.33 -4.94
N VAL A 3 3.07 8.43 -5.09
CA VAL A 3 2.40 7.74 -3.98
C VAL A 3 2.42 6.24 -4.22
N VAL A 4 3.10 5.49 -3.37
CA VAL A 4 3.18 4.03 -3.42
C VAL A 4 2.24 3.42 -2.39
N LEU A 5 1.40 2.47 -2.79
CA LEU A 5 0.47 1.78 -1.90
C LEU A 5 1.00 0.41 -1.48
N ASP A 6 0.97 0.14 -0.17
CA ASP A 6 1.11 -1.20 0.39
C ASP A 6 -0.21 -2.00 0.31
N SER A 7 -0.12 -3.32 0.40
CA SER A 7 -1.26 -4.24 0.34
C SER A 7 -2.30 -3.93 1.40
N ASN A 8 -1.87 -3.59 2.61
CA ASN A 8 -2.75 -3.29 3.74
C ASN A 8 -3.73 -2.13 3.46
N ILE A 9 -3.30 -1.14 2.67
CA ILE A 9 -4.13 0.01 2.32
C ILE A 9 -5.30 -0.41 1.44
N VAL A 10 -5.05 -1.28 0.45
CA VAL A 10 -6.09 -1.83 -0.43
C VAL A 10 -6.91 -2.90 0.28
N ILE A 11 -6.29 -3.73 1.12
CA ILE A 11 -6.98 -4.80 1.86
C ILE A 11 -7.99 -4.24 2.88
N ALA A 12 -7.77 -3.02 3.39
CA ALA A 12 -8.73 -2.33 4.24
C ALA A 12 -10.05 -2.00 3.51
N ASP A 13 -9.98 -1.78 2.19
CA ASP A 13 -11.13 -1.58 1.31
C ASP A 13 -10.83 -2.15 -0.08
N PHE A 14 -11.05 -3.45 -0.25
CA PHE A 14 -10.69 -4.17 -1.47
C PHE A 14 -11.22 -3.50 -2.74
N TRP A 15 -12.42 -2.93 -2.67
CA TRP A 15 -13.09 -2.33 -3.82
C TRP A 15 -12.65 -0.89 -4.08
N MET A 16 -11.86 -0.29 -3.18
CA MET A 16 -11.35 1.07 -3.27
C MET A 16 -12.45 2.11 -3.48
N ARG A 17 -13.55 1.98 -2.71
CA ARG A 17 -14.76 2.81 -2.83
C ARG A 17 -14.91 3.81 -1.69
N SER A 18 -14.09 3.72 -0.65
CA SER A 18 -14.09 4.63 0.48
C SER A 18 -13.85 6.08 0.04
N ASN A 19 -14.27 7.02 0.87
CA ASN A 19 -14.06 8.45 0.59
C ASN A 19 -12.56 8.78 0.46
N SER A 20 -11.72 8.09 1.23
CA SER A 20 -10.26 8.28 1.21
C SER A 20 -9.65 7.91 -0.13
N PHE A 21 -10.10 6.80 -0.75
CA PHE A 21 -9.70 6.44 -2.11
C PHE A 21 -10.24 7.42 -3.16
N LYS A 22 -11.48 7.91 -3.00
CA LYS A 22 -12.02 8.93 -3.91
C LYS A 22 -11.16 10.19 -3.92
N ILE A 23 -10.78 10.72 -2.74
CA ILE A 23 -9.90 11.89 -2.63
C ILE A 23 -8.52 11.63 -3.28
N LEU A 24 -7.95 10.44 -3.03
CA LEU A 24 -6.68 10.04 -3.65
C LEU A 24 -6.79 10.03 -5.18
N PHE A 25 -7.82 9.39 -5.73
CA PHE A 25 -8.02 9.29 -7.18
C PHE A 25 -8.31 10.65 -7.83
N GLU A 26 -9.08 11.51 -7.19
CA GLU A 26 -9.29 12.88 -7.68
C GLU A 26 -7.98 13.68 -7.70
N SER A 27 -7.11 13.48 -6.71
CA SER A 27 -5.79 14.10 -6.69
C SER A 27 -4.90 13.61 -7.84
N ALA A 28 -5.00 12.32 -8.20
CA ALA A 28 -4.28 11.76 -9.33
C ALA A 28 -4.81 12.26 -10.67
N LYS A 29 -6.14 12.37 -10.84
CA LYS A 29 -6.76 12.93 -12.05
C LYS A 29 -6.43 14.40 -12.27
N GLN A 30 -6.19 15.14 -11.19
CA GLN A 30 -5.72 16.54 -11.24
C GLN A 30 -4.20 16.66 -11.46
N GLU A 31 -3.50 15.55 -11.74
CA GLU A 31 -2.06 15.49 -11.97
C GLU A 31 -1.21 16.00 -10.78
N LYS A 32 -1.80 16.09 -9.59
CA LYS A 32 -1.10 16.49 -8.36
C LYS A 32 -0.22 15.37 -7.83
N ILE A 33 -0.66 14.14 -8.03
CA ILE A 33 0.04 12.93 -7.61
C ILE A 33 0.05 11.87 -8.71
N GLU A 34 1.04 10.98 -8.63
CA GLU A 34 1.08 9.76 -9.42
C GLU A 34 1.01 8.56 -8.48
N ILE A 35 0.10 7.62 -8.75
CA ILE A 35 -0.13 6.47 -7.87
C ILE A 35 0.55 5.23 -8.45
N PHE A 36 1.24 4.50 -7.58
CA PHE A 36 1.97 3.29 -7.89
C PHE A 36 1.56 2.14 -6.98
N ILE A 37 1.48 0.93 -7.52
CA ILE A 37 1.26 -0.31 -6.78
C ILE A 37 2.31 -1.34 -7.24
N PRO A 38 3.20 -1.81 -6.37
CA PRO A 38 4.11 -2.91 -6.69
C PRO A 38 3.37 -4.20 -7.07
N GLU A 39 3.88 -4.97 -8.03
CA GLU A 39 3.30 -6.24 -8.45
C GLU A 39 3.24 -7.25 -7.28
N ILE A 40 4.27 -7.29 -6.44
CA ILE A 40 4.26 -8.06 -5.18
C ILE A 40 3.10 -7.69 -4.24
N VAL A 41 2.68 -6.42 -4.26
CA VAL A 41 1.51 -5.94 -3.50
C VAL A 41 0.22 -6.43 -4.16
N VAL A 42 0.13 -6.42 -5.49
CA VAL A 42 -1.03 -6.96 -6.23
C VAL A 42 -1.23 -8.45 -5.93
N ASP A 43 -0.14 -9.23 -5.94
CA ASP A 43 -0.18 -10.66 -5.61
C ASP A 43 -0.67 -10.89 -4.19
N GLU A 44 -0.20 -10.08 -3.23
CA GLU A 44 -0.68 -10.14 -1.85
C GLU A 44 -2.17 -9.79 -1.74
N ILE A 45 -2.62 -8.73 -2.43
CA ILE A 45 -4.03 -8.30 -2.43
C ILE A 45 -4.93 -9.45 -2.91
N PHE A 46 -4.60 -10.09 -4.03
CA PHE A 46 -5.41 -11.19 -4.57
C PHE A 46 -5.40 -12.43 -3.68
N ASN A 47 -4.23 -12.81 -3.15
CA ASN A 47 -4.14 -13.92 -2.21
C ASN A 47 -4.93 -13.65 -0.93
N LYS A 48 -4.86 -12.42 -0.39
CA LYS A 48 -5.61 -12.03 0.81
C LYS A 48 -7.12 -11.98 0.56
N TYR A 49 -7.55 -11.52 -0.61
CA TYR A 49 -8.96 -11.55 -1.01
C TYR A 49 -9.48 -13.01 -1.01
N TYR A 50 -8.76 -13.92 -1.67
CA TYR A 50 -9.08 -15.35 -1.67
C TYR A 50 -9.15 -15.95 -0.26
N GLN A 51 -8.13 -15.70 0.57
CA GLN A 51 -8.09 -16.19 1.96
C GLN A 51 -9.29 -15.70 2.77
N ARG A 52 -9.74 -14.44 2.59
CA ARG A 52 -10.92 -13.93 3.28
C ARG A 52 -12.21 -14.60 2.79
N LEU A 53 -12.33 -14.90 1.51
CA LEU A 53 -13.47 -15.65 0.97
C LEU A 53 -13.55 -17.07 1.57
N LYS A 54 -12.45 -17.85 1.50
CA LYS A 54 -12.41 -19.20 2.08
C LYS A 54 -12.66 -19.20 3.58
N LYS A 55 -12.11 -18.22 4.32
CA LYS A 55 -12.41 -18.07 5.75
C LYS A 55 -13.90 -17.79 5.99
N SER A 56 -14.53 -16.96 5.16
CA SER A 56 -15.96 -16.68 5.27
C SER A 56 -16.81 -17.90 4.99
N GLU A 57 -16.46 -18.70 3.99
CA GLU A 57 -17.09 -19.99 3.68
C GLU A 57 -17.03 -20.94 4.89
N THR A 58 -15.83 -21.21 5.42
CA THR A 58 -15.66 -22.08 6.59
C THR A 58 -16.45 -21.59 7.81
N ASN A 59 -16.49 -20.27 8.02
CA ASN A 59 -17.29 -19.69 9.11
C ASN A 59 -18.79 -19.98 8.91
N ILE A 60 -19.30 -19.80 7.69
CA ILE A 60 -20.71 -20.07 7.36
C ILE A 60 -21.04 -21.56 7.55
N GLU A 61 -20.17 -22.46 7.09
CA GLU A 61 -20.33 -23.91 7.30
C GLU A 61 -20.39 -24.27 8.79
N SER A 62 -19.55 -23.63 9.61
CA SER A 62 -19.53 -23.84 11.05
C SER A 62 -20.82 -23.39 11.74
N GLU A 63 -21.39 -22.27 11.31
CA GLU A 63 -22.67 -21.76 11.81
C GLU A 63 -23.86 -22.62 11.35
N ILE A 64 -23.85 -23.11 10.10
CA ILE A 64 -24.86 -24.07 9.60
C ILE A 64 -24.83 -25.36 10.42
N THR A 65 -23.63 -25.86 10.74
CA THR A 65 -23.47 -27.04 11.59
C THR A 65 -24.07 -26.82 12.98
N THR A 66 -23.83 -25.65 13.59
CA THR A 66 -24.42 -25.28 14.88
C THR A 66 -25.94 -25.19 14.81
N TYR A 67 -26.48 -24.54 13.77
CA TYR A 67 -27.91 -24.44 13.52
C TYR A 67 -28.59 -25.82 13.39
N ASN A 68 -27.98 -26.74 12.63
CA ASN A 68 -28.52 -28.09 12.43
C ASN A 68 -28.58 -28.88 13.74
N LYS A 69 -27.60 -28.71 14.64
CA LYS A 69 -27.62 -29.35 15.97
C LYS A 69 -28.79 -28.86 16.82
N LEU A 70 -29.07 -27.55 16.80
CA LEU A 70 -30.14 -26.95 17.61
C LEU A 70 -31.54 -27.29 17.09
N THR A 71 -31.69 -27.38 15.77
CA THR A 71 -32.98 -27.60 15.12
C THR A 71 -33.25 -29.06 14.78
N GLN A 72 -32.25 -29.94 14.94
CA GLN A 72 -32.25 -31.30 14.39
C GLN A 72 -32.48 -31.31 12.86
N GLY A 73 -32.05 -30.24 12.18
CA GLY A 73 -32.21 -30.03 10.75
C GLY A 73 -31.05 -30.60 9.91
N LYS A 74 -31.16 -30.42 8.59
CA LYS A 74 -30.16 -30.82 7.59
C LYS A 74 -29.94 -29.72 6.53
N LYS A 75 -29.77 -28.48 6.97
CA LYS A 75 -29.44 -27.38 6.06
C LYS A 75 -28.00 -27.54 5.57
N GLU A 76 -27.76 -27.32 4.28
CA GLU A 76 -26.43 -27.36 3.67
C GLU A 76 -25.98 -25.93 3.30
N SER A 77 -24.67 -25.74 3.15
CA SER A 77 -24.11 -24.49 2.62
C SER A 77 -24.33 -24.46 1.11
N GLU A 78 -24.77 -23.32 0.59
CA GLU A 78 -24.88 -23.10 -0.86
C GLU A 78 -23.56 -22.59 -1.47
N ILE A 79 -22.59 -22.19 -0.63
CA ILE A 79 -21.31 -21.65 -1.10
C ILE A 79 -20.47 -22.79 -1.67
N THR A 80 -20.09 -22.65 -2.94
CA THR A 80 -19.23 -23.59 -3.65
C THR A 80 -17.90 -22.98 -4.04
N ASP A 81 -16.88 -23.82 -4.24
CA ASP A 81 -15.59 -23.39 -4.79
C ASP A 81 -15.75 -22.62 -6.12
N THR A 82 -16.71 -23.03 -6.96
CA THR A 82 -17.02 -22.36 -8.24
C THR A 82 -17.52 -20.92 -8.04
N GLU A 83 -18.27 -20.64 -6.98
CA GLU A 83 -18.71 -19.27 -6.66
C GLU A 83 -17.58 -18.41 -6.13
N ILE A 84 -16.66 -19.00 -5.35
CA ILE A 84 -15.45 -18.34 -4.88
C ILE A 84 -14.57 -17.96 -6.08
N ASP A 85 -14.35 -18.86 -7.03
CA ASP A 85 -13.59 -18.57 -8.24
C ASP A 85 -14.22 -17.44 -9.06
N LYS A 86 -15.54 -17.46 -9.24
CA LYS A 86 -16.28 -16.37 -9.91
C LYS A 86 -16.12 -15.03 -9.18
N ALA A 87 -16.11 -15.04 -7.84
CA ALA A 87 -15.92 -13.84 -7.04
C ALA A 87 -14.48 -13.28 -7.21
N ILE A 88 -13.47 -14.14 -7.22
CA ILE A 88 -12.07 -13.75 -7.49
C ILE A 88 -11.95 -13.13 -8.87
N ASP A 89 -12.51 -13.74 -9.90
CA ASP A 89 -12.44 -13.23 -11.27
C ASP A 89 -13.15 -11.88 -11.42
N LYS A 90 -14.31 -11.73 -10.77
CA LYS A 90 -15.02 -10.45 -10.69
C LYS A 90 -14.16 -9.39 -10.01
N TYR A 91 -13.48 -9.76 -8.93
CA TYR A 91 -12.60 -8.84 -8.21
C TYR A 91 -11.38 -8.44 -9.04
N LYS A 92 -10.70 -9.39 -9.71
CA LYS A 92 -9.57 -9.11 -10.60
C LYS A 92 -9.97 -8.17 -11.74
N LYS A 93 -11.15 -8.36 -12.34
CA LYS A 93 -11.69 -7.45 -13.38
C LYS A 93 -11.95 -6.05 -12.83
N HIS A 94 -12.53 -5.95 -11.63
CA HIS A 94 -12.72 -4.66 -10.95
C HIS A 94 -11.39 -3.96 -10.65
N PHE A 95 -10.43 -4.67 -10.08
CA PHE A 95 -9.11 -4.12 -9.77
C PHE A 95 -8.42 -3.56 -11.02
N LYS A 96 -8.38 -4.34 -12.11
CA LYS A 96 -7.83 -3.88 -13.40
C LYS A 96 -8.53 -2.63 -13.92
N LYS A 97 -9.86 -2.57 -13.80
CA LYS A 97 -10.65 -1.39 -14.17
C LYS A 97 -10.25 -0.17 -13.36
N VAL A 98 -10.19 -0.27 -12.02
CA VAL A 98 -9.77 0.83 -11.14
C VAL A 98 -8.35 1.31 -11.47
N VAL A 99 -7.42 0.38 -11.72
CA VAL A 99 -6.04 0.71 -12.11
C VAL A 99 -6.04 1.54 -13.39
N SER A 100 -6.75 1.09 -14.44
CA SER A 100 -6.80 1.79 -15.72
C SER A 100 -7.51 3.15 -15.65
N GLU A 101 -8.64 3.25 -14.94
CA GLU A 101 -9.48 4.46 -14.89
C GLU A 101 -8.83 5.60 -14.10
N ASN A 102 -7.90 5.28 -13.19
CA ASN A 102 -7.25 6.25 -12.31
C ASN A 102 -5.75 6.41 -12.62
N GLY A 103 -5.29 5.90 -13.77
CA GLY A 103 -3.90 6.04 -14.20
C GLY A 103 -2.87 5.45 -13.24
N ILE A 104 -3.25 4.42 -12.49
CA ILE A 104 -2.37 3.78 -11.49
C ILE A 104 -1.31 2.96 -12.24
N LYS A 105 -0.05 3.15 -11.88
CA LYS A 105 1.08 2.42 -12.48
C LYS A 105 1.42 1.19 -11.65
N ILE A 106 1.44 0.02 -12.28
CA ILE A 106 1.91 -1.22 -11.63
C ILE A 106 3.42 -1.31 -11.83
N LEU A 107 4.18 -1.41 -10.73
CA LEU A 107 5.63 -1.61 -10.79
C LEU A 107 5.92 -3.10 -10.83
N SER A 108 6.74 -3.53 -11.77
CA SER A 108 7.24 -4.91 -11.79
C SER A 108 7.98 -5.25 -10.50
N TYR A 109 8.22 -6.54 -10.28
CA TYR A 109 9.19 -6.96 -9.27
C TYR A 109 10.54 -6.26 -9.50
N PRO A 110 11.19 -5.76 -8.43
CA PRO A 110 12.48 -5.10 -8.58
C PRO A 110 13.55 -6.14 -8.95
N GLU A 111 14.51 -5.73 -9.77
CA GLU A 111 15.70 -6.52 -10.07
C GLU A 111 16.68 -6.44 -8.89
N THR A 112 16.43 -7.24 -7.85
CA THR A 112 17.26 -7.26 -6.64
C THR A 112 17.92 -8.61 -6.46
N GLU A 113 19.24 -8.62 -6.23
CA GLU A 113 19.97 -9.86 -5.96
C GLU A 113 19.48 -10.55 -4.69
N HIS A 114 19.17 -11.85 -4.78
CA HIS A 114 18.81 -12.65 -3.60
C HIS A 114 19.90 -12.64 -2.52
N LYS A 115 21.18 -12.56 -2.92
CA LYS A 115 22.31 -12.47 -1.99
C LYS A 115 22.26 -11.19 -1.15
N PHE A 116 21.86 -10.07 -1.76
CA PHE A 116 21.65 -8.81 -1.05
C PHE A 116 20.52 -8.95 -0.02
N LEU A 117 19.37 -9.48 -0.43
CA LEU A 117 18.22 -9.69 0.45
C LEU A 117 18.55 -10.63 1.62
N ALA A 118 19.26 -11.73 1.37
CA ALA A 118 19.69 -12.68 2.39
C ALA A 118 20.65 -12.02 3.39
N LYS A 119 21.64 -11.26 2.91
CA LYS A 119 22.57 -10.52 3.79
C LYS A 119 21.81 -9.51 4.66
N LYS A 120 20.85 -8.78 4.07
CA LYS A 120 20.02 -7.81 4.78
C LYS A 120 19.19 -8.48 5.89
N ALA A 121 18.60 -9.65 5.61
CA ALA A 121 17.88 -10.44 6.59
C ALA A 121 18.77 -10.94 7.75
N MET A 122 19.95 -11.49 7.44
CA MET A 122 20.91 -12.00 8.44
C MET A 122 21.39 -10.89 9.39
N LEU A 123 21.60 -9.68 8.85
CA LEU A 123 21.98 -8.49 9.62
C LEU A 123 20.80 -7.80 10.29
N LYS A 124 19.57 -8.27 10.07
CA LYS A 124 18.31 -7.71 10.62
C LYS A 124 18.13 -6.23 10.31
N LEU A 125 18.60 -5.80 9.14
CA LEU A 125 18.47 -4.41 8.69
C LEU A 125 17.05 -4.16 8.19
N LYS A 126 16.48 -3.00 8.54
CA LYS A 126 15.11 -2.65 8.12
C LYS A 126 14.94 -2.72 6.59
N PRO A 127 13.80 -3.18 6.07
CA PRO A 127 12.56 -3.49 6.81
C PRO A 127 12.49 -4.92 7.37
N PHE A 128 13.60 -5.68 7.40
CA PHE A 128 13.61 -6.94 8.13
C PHE A 128 13.49 -6.73 9.65
N ASN A 129 12.86 -7.69 10.32
CA ASN A 129 12.79 -7.74 11.78
C ASN A 129 13.49 -8.98 12.35
N SER A 130 13.43 -9.14 13.68
CA SER A 130 14.16 -10.17 14.43
C SER A 130 13.86 -11.62 14.03
N ASN A 131 12.79 -11.87 13.27
CA ASN A 131 12.38 -13.19 12.81
C ASN A 131 12.60 -13.38 11.29
N GLU A 132 13.48 -12.60 10.65
CA GLU A 132 13.73 -12.62 9.19
C GLU A 132 12.46 -12.36 8.35
N LYS A 133 11.40 -11.83 8.98
CA LYS A 133 10.23 -11.32 8.27
C LYS A 133 10.56 -9.93 7.74
N GLY A 134 10.06 -9.62 6.55
CA GLY A 134 10.33 -8.35 5.86
C GLY A 134 10.77 -8.51 4.41
N TYR A 135 10.82 -9.74 3.87
CA TYR A 135 11.21 -9.98 2.47
C TYR A 135 10.38 -9.15 1.49
N ARG A 136 9.04 -9.18 1.62
CA ARG A 136 8.14 -8.42 0.74
C ARG A 136 8.28 -6.91 0.95
N ASP A 137 8.37 -6.48 2.21
CA ASP A 137 8.60 -5.09 2.58
C ASP A 137 9.93 -4.57 1.97
N CYS A 138 10.94 -5.44 1.91
CA CYS A 138 12.22 -5.12 1.29
C CYS A 138 12.09 -4.99 -0.23
N LEU A 139 11.35 -5.87 -0.91
CA LEU A 139 11.09 -5.71 -2.35
C LEU A 139 10.30 -4.43 -2.65
N ILE A 140 9.33 -4.07 -1.80
CA ILE A 140 8.61 -2.81 -1.93
C ILE A 140 9.58 -1.62 -1.75
N TRP A 141 10.50 -1.71 -0.79
CA TRP A 141 11.53 -0.69 -0.58
C TRP A 141 12.47 -0.53 -1.78
N GLU A 142 12.91 -1.62 -2.40
CA GLU A 142 13.71 -1.54 -3.64
C GLU A 142 12.91 -0.88 -4.79
N ASN A 143 11.61 -1.20 -4.92
CA ASN A 143 10.73 -0.51 -5.86
C ASN A 143 10.58 0.99 -5.57
N ILE A 144 10.57 1.39 -4.29
CA ILE A 144 10.55 2.79 -3.88
C ILE A 144 11.83 3.50 -4.34
N LYS A 145 13.00 2.90 -4.10
CA LYS A 145 14.29 3.49 -4.53
C LYS A 145 14.36 3.66 -6.05
N ASN A 146 13.85 2.70 -6.81
CA ASN A 146 13.79 2.79 -8.28
C ASN A 146 12.91 3.94 -8.79
N LEU A 147 12.05 4.51 -7.94
CA LEU A 147 11.22 5.65 -8.27
C LEU A 147 11.84 6.99 -7.88
N LEU A 148 12.91 7.03 -7.11
CA LEU A 148 13.50 8.29 -6.64
C LEU A 148 14.39 8.90 -7.71
N THR A 149 14.50 10.23 -7.65
CA THR A 149 15.48 11.00 -8.42
C THR A 149 16.71 11.26 -7.57
N GLU A 150 17.89 11.28 -8.20
CA GLU A 150 19.15 11.65 -7.53
C GLU A 150 19.03 13.03 -6.87
N GLU A 151 19.74 13.23 -5.75
CA GLU A 151 19.62 14.40 -4.86
C GLU A 151 19.72 15.74 -5.61
N ASP A 152 20.68 15.86 -6.53
CA ASP A 152 20.90 17.10 -7.30
C ASP A 152 19.78 17.43 -8.30
N ALA A 153 18.89 16.47 -8.59
CA ALA A 153 17.77 16.61 -9.52
C ALA A 153 16.40 16.72 -8.81
N VAL A 154 16.36 16.66 -7.47
CA VAL A 154 15.11 16.72 -6.70
C VAL A 154 14.47 18.11 -6.81
N ILE A 155 13.25 18.15 -7.32
CA ILE A 155 12.50 19.41 -7.53
C ILE A 155 11.66 19.78 -6.30
N ALA A 156 11.16 18.79 -5.56
CA ALA A 156 10.30 19.01 -4.39
C ALA A 156 10.34 17.83 -3.43
N LEU A 157 10.21 18.13 -2.12
CA LEU A 157 10.22 17.16 -1.03
C LEU A 157 8.88 17.13 -0.27
N PRO A 158 8.41 15.94 0.19
CA PRO A 158 8.92 14.63 -0.18
C PRO A 158 8.61 14.34 -1.65
N GLU A 159 9.53 13.66 -2.33
CA GLU A 159 9.34 13.23 -3.71
C GLU A 159 8.28 12.11 -3.78
N LEU A 160 8.36 11.20 -2.81
CA LEU A 160 7.58 9.97 -2.74
C LEU A 160 6.95 9.81 -1.36
N VAL A 161 5.67 9.45 -1.36
CA VAL A 161 4.94 9.02 -0.17
C VAL A 161 4.65 7.52 -0.26
N PHE A 162 5.02 6.78 0.77
CA PHE A 162 4.66 5.37 0.92
C PHE A 162 3.53 5.22 1.94
N LEU A 163 2.43 4.58 1.55
CA LEU A 163 1.29 4.32 2.42
C LEU A 163 1.32 2.87 2.89
N SER A 164 1.62 2.64 4.18
CA SER A 164 1.65 1.31 4.78
C SER A 164 1.21 1.32 6.23
N ASN A 165 0.22 0.50 6.58
CA ASN A 165 -0.19 0.32 7.98
C ASN A 165 0.91 -0.35 8.83
N ASN A 166 1.82 -1.10 8.21
CA ASN A 166 3.01 -1.68 8.85
C ASN A 166 4.18 -0.70 8.92
N HIS A 167 3.92 0.61 8.94
CA HIS A 167 4.90 1.69 8.98
C HIS A 167 6.03 1.49 10.00
N LYS A 168 5.82 0.82 11.14
CA LYS A 168 6.85 0.54 12.16
C LYS A 168 8.05 -0.27 11.65
N ASP A 169 7.91 -0.95 10.52
CA ASP A 169 9.02 -1.62 9.85
C ASP A 169 9.88 -0.67 9.01
N PHE A 170 9.43 0.57 8.82
CA PHE A 170 10.09 1.61 8.03
C PHE A 170 10.43 2.88 8.82
N VAL A 171 9.65 3.21 9.85
CA VAL A 171 9.83 4.44 10.63
C VAL A 171 10.14 4.18 12.11
N THR A 172 10.76 5.15 12.75
CA THR A 172 10.97 5.24 14.20
C THR A 172 9.69 5.64 14.93
N SER A 173 9.72 5.71 16.26
CA SER A 173 8.60 6.20 17.08
C SER A 173 8.19 7.63 16.77
N ASP A 174 9.09 8.44 16.20
CA ASP A 174 8.85 9.84 15.86
C ASP A 174 8.29 10.01 14.43
N ASN A 175 7.92 8.91 13.76
CA ASN A 175 7.45 8.86 12.36
C ASN A 175 8.48 9.32 11.32
N GLU A 176 9.77 9.33 11.69
CA GLU A 176 10.88 9.55 10.78
C GLU A 176 11.41 8.21 10.25
N LEU A 177 11.99 8.20 9.06
CA LEU A 177 12.58 6.97 8.51
C LEU A 177 13.64 6.39 9.44
N HIS A 178 13.70 5.07 9.50
CA HIS A 178 14.73 4.37 10.28
C HIS A 178 16.13 4.63 9.70
N SER A 179 17.15 4.68 10.57
CA SER A 179 18.54 4.98 10.20
C SER A 179 19.10 4.07 9.11
N ASP A 180 18.75 2.78 9.15
CA ASP A 180 19.15 1.81 8.12
C ASP A 180 18.64 2.22 6.72
N LEU A 181 17.40 2.69 6.64
CA LEU A 181 16.78 3.10 5.38
C LEU A 181 17.32 4.46 4.93
N ILE A 182 17.57 5.38 5.86
CA ILE A 182 18.25 6.65 5.59
C ILE A 182 19.64 6.38 4.99
N SER A 183 20.40 5.48 5.60
CA SER A 183 21.72 5.10 5.11
C SER A 183 21.65 4.51 3.69
N GLU A 184 20.61 3.74 3.36
CA GLU A 184 20.41 3.23 2.00
C GLU A 184 20.06 4.34 0.99
N LEU A 185 19.30 5.35 1.40
CA LEU A 185 19.00 6.51 0.55
C LEU A 185 20.27 7.31 0.26
N GLU A 186 21.03 7.65 1.31
CA GLU A 186 22.28 8.41 1.18
C GLU A 186 23.34 7.67 0.35
N ASN A 187 23.50 6.36 0.56
CA ASN A 187 24.39 5.54 -0.27
C ASN A 187 23.95 5.46 -1.74
N GLY A 188 22.66 5.64 -2.01
CA GLY A 188 22.08 5.73 -3.35
C GLY A 188 22.09 7.14 -3.95
N LEU A 189 22.69 8.13 -3.26
CA LEU A 189 22.68 9.55 -3.65
C LEU A 189 21.26 10.14 -3.73
N PHE A 190 20.38 9.72 -2.82
CA PHE A 190 19.04 10.27 -2.66
C PHE A 190 18.96 11.11 -1.37
N ASP A 191 18.21 12.22 -1.40
CA ASP A 191 17.92 12.98 -0.18
C ASP A 191 17.09 12.11 0.78
N PHE A 192 17.53 11.99 2.04
CA PHE A 192 16.84 11.18 3.05
C PHE A 192 15.41 11.64 3.34
N LYS A 193 15.04 12.88 3.00
CA LYS A 193 13.69 13.45 3.09
C LYS A 193 12.82 13.15 1.87
N SER A 194 13.37 12.49 0.85
CA SER A 194 12.65 12.17 -0.39
C SER A 194 11.49 11.23 -0.17
N VAL A 195 11.59 10.35 0.84
CA VAL A 195 10.55 9.37 1.15
C VAL A 195 9.88 9.72 2.48
N LYS A 196 8.54 9.72 2.47
CA LYS A 196 7.74 9.84 3.69
C LYS A 196 6.73 8.71 3.81
N VAL A 197 6.61 8.12 4.99
CA VAL A 197 5.68 7.01 5.23
C VAL A 197 4.46 7.51 6.01
N TYR A 198 3.26 7.09 5.59
CA TYR A 198 2.03 7.30 6.37
C TYR A 198 1.31 5.97 6.62
N PRO A 199 0.66 5.81 7.79
CA PRO A 199 0.01 4.56 8.16
C PRO A 199 -1.29 4.29 7.40
N ASN A 200 -1.98 5.34 6.95
CA ASN A 200 -3.28 5.21 6.28
C ASN A 200 -3.58 6.40 5.35
N LEU A 201 -4.60 6.22 4.50
CA LEU A 201 -5.05 7.24 3.55
C LEU A 201 -5.65 8.47 4.20
N ASN A 202 -6.29 8.36 5.37
CA ASN A 202 -6.93 9.52 6.01
C ASN A 202 -5.88 10.52 6.47
N GLU A 203 -4.84 10.04 7.16
CA GLU A 203 -3.74 10.90 7.61
C GLU A 203 -3.01 11.56 6.44
N PHE A 204 -2.80 10.82 5.34
CA PHE A 204 -2.22 11.38 4.13
C PHE A 204 -3.13 12.46 3.52
N ASN A 205 -4.41 12.17 3.32
CA ASN A 205 -5.37 13.11 2.73
C ASN A 205 -5.52 14.38 3.59
N ASP A 206 -5.61 14.24 4.91
CA ASP A 206 -5.72 15.39 5.82
C ASP A 206 -4.49 16.30 5.72
N LYS A 207 -3.30 15.72 5.61
CA LYS A 207 -2.06 16.48 5.42
C LYS A 207 -2.01 17.16 4.06
N GLN A 208 -2.40 16.47 2.99
CA GLN A 208 -2.48 17.06 1.65
C GLN A 208 -3.44 18.24 1.62
N VAL A 209 -4.64 18.07 2.16
CA VAL A 209 -5.66 19.12 2.22
C VAL A 209 -5.15 20.34 3.00
N ARG A 210 -4.49 20.15 4.14
CA ARG A 210 -3.88 21.26 4.91
C ARG A 210 -2.80 22.00 4.11
N LEU A 211 -1.91 21.26 3.43
CA LEU A 211 -0.87 21.86 2.59
C LEU A 211 -1.47 22.70 1.46
N PHE A 212 -2.55 22.23 0.81
CA PHE A 212 -3.26 23.01 -0.20
C PHE A 212 -3.89 24.29 0.37
N PHE A 213 -4.50 24.23 1.55
CA PHE A 213 -5.10 25.41 2.20
C PHE A 213 -4.05 26.44 2.64
N GLU A 214 -2.91 26.00 3.17
CA GLU A 214 -1.79 26.87 3.55
C GLU A 214 -1.18 27.58 2.33
N GLN A 215 -1.04 26.88 1.20
CA GLN A 215 -0.57 27.48 -0.05
C GLN A 215 -1.56 28.49 -0.63
N ALA A 216 -2.86 28.16 -0.63
CA ALA A 216 -3.91 29.07 -1.13
C ALA A 216 -4.00 30.36 -0.30
N SER A 217 -4.00 30.24 1.02
CA SER A 217 -4.03 31.41 1.92
C SER A 217 -2.76 32.27 1.83
N THR A 218 -1.59 31.65 1.62
CA THR A 218 -0.33 32.39 1.38
C THR A 218 -0.37 33.15 0.05
N PHE A 219 -0.99 32.58 -0.99
CA PHE A 219 -1.16 33.22 -2.29
C PHE A 219 -2.15 34.40 -2.21
N GLU A 220 -3.29 34.23 -1.53
CA GLU A 220 -4.25 35.33 -1.31
C GLU A 220 -3.64 36.50 -0.53
N ASN A 221 -2.82 36.22 0.48
CA ASN A 221 -2.13 37.25 1.26
C ASN A 221 -1.06 37.99 0.45
N LYS A 222 -0.48 37.35 -0.58
CA LYS A 222 0.45 38.00 -1.52
C LYS A 222 -0.27 38.86 -2.56
N LEU A 223 -1.50 38.51 -2.93
CA LEU A 223 -2.33 39.30 -3.85
C LEU A 223 -2.99 40.54 -3.20
N ARG A 224 -3.07 40.55 -1.86
CA ARG A 224 -3.62 41.68 -1.07
C ARG A 224 -2.57 42.71 -0.63
N LYS A 225 -1.30 42.52 -0.98
CA LYS A 225 -0.21 43.49 -0.79
C LYS A 225 0.19 44.09 -2.12
#